data_AF-M5CDI9-F1
#
_entry.id   AF-M5CDI9-F1
#
_cell.length_a   1.000
_cell.length_b   1.000
_cell.length_c   1.000
_cell.angle_alpha   90.00
_cell.angle_beta   90.00
_cell.angle_gamma   90.00
#
_symmetry.space_group_name_H-M   'P 1'
#
loop_
_entity.id
_entity.type
_entity.pdbx_description
1 polymer ?
#
loop_
_entity_poly.entity_id
_entity_poly.type
_entity_poly.pdbx_seq_one_letter_code
_entity_poly.pdbx_strand_id
1 'polypeptide(L)'
;MESYQEAKEEDASAVLMLSTTSLIELRTTLTGSLKGILQERFEHGVELPFGSPFEVTNVQAIKNNRLDSKYLDVSYSDDMYFYLYGTPEQQHIEHILVVSKSVQLSSHQVSLELNEGSISAEDLAQGVIVRMDRLRESVVLPVIPLHTPAFFSAGSEQKITVFRDPHAPGRYGPGLTEAYASASAIANGTIKLGSMANADSGSEREPIA
;
A
#
# COMPACT_ATOMS: atom_id res chain seq x y z
N MET A 1 -2.36 5.93 -21.86
CA MET A 1 -2.39 4.53 -21.37
C MET A 1 -1.32 3.70 -22.04
N GLU A 2 -1.14 3.80 -23.37
CA GLU A 2 -0.06 3.13 -24.11
C GLU A 2 1.32 3.35 -23.45
N SER A 3 1.69 4.60 -23.13
CA SER A 3 2.95 4.91 -22.46
C SER A 3 3.14 4.25 -21.08
N TYR A 4 2.05 3.92 -20.36
CA TYR A 4 2.15 3.19 -19.08
C TYR A 4 2.43 1.71 -19.33
N GLN A 5 1.76 1.11 -20.31
CA GLN A 5 1.95 -0.29 -20.67
C GLN A 5 3.35 -0.51 -21.23
N GLU A 6 3.79 0.35 -22.15
CA GLU A 6 5.16 0.34 -22.70
C GLU A 6 6.21 0.43 -21.60
N ALA A 7 6.07 1.39 -20.67
CA ALA A 7 7.01 1.53 -19.55
C ALA A 7 7.05 0.27 -18.65
N LYS A 8 5.91 -0.39 -18.43
CA LYS A 8 5.84 -1.64 -17.66
C LYS A 8 6.34 -2.87 -18.42
N GLU A 9 6.26 -2.87 -19.74
CA GLU A 9 6.85 -3.90 -20.60
C GLU A 9 8.37 -3.75 -20.69
N GLU A 10 8.87 -2.51 -20.74
CA GLU A 10 10.30 -2.19 -20.72
C GLU A 10 10.94 -2.52 -19.36
N ASP A 11 10.33 -2.07 -18.27
CA ASP A 11 10.75 -2.39 -16.91
C ASP A 11 9.55 -2.63 -15.97
N ALA A 12 9.30 -3.91 -15.69
CA ALA A 12 8.24 -4.32 -14.75
C ALA A 12 8.49 -3.80 -13.32
N SER A 13 9.74 -3.56 -12.94
CA SER A 13 10.17 -3.09 -11.62
C SER A 13 10.08 -1.57 -11.45
N ALA A 14 9.93 -0.82 -12.55
CA ALA A 14 9.87 0.65 -12.51
C ALA A 14 8.78 1.16 -11.55
N VAL A 15 9.14 2.15 -10.74
CA VAL A 15 8.21 2.81 -9.81
C VAL A 15 7.54 3.96 -10.55
N LEU A 16 6.32 3.71 -11.01
CA LEU A 16 5.51 4.69 -11.74
C LEU A 16 4.56 5.40 -10.77
N MET A 17 4.57 6.72 -10.79
CA MET A 17 3.79 7.60 -9.92
C MET A 17 2.81 8.43 -10.74
N LEU A 18 1.67 8.75 -10.13
CA LEU A 18 0.69 9.68 -10.66
C LEU A 18 0.75 10.97 -9.85
N SER A 19 1.07 12.08 -10.51
CA SER A 19 1.07 13.41 -9.91
C SER A 19 -0.03 14.28 -10.51
N THR A 20 -0.68 15.10 -9.70
CA THR A 20 -1.68 16.05 -10.20
C THR A 20 -1.01 17.25 -10.85
N THR A 21 -1.57 17.74 -11.95
CA THR A 21 -1.04 18.92 -12.66
C THR A 21 -1.46 20.24 -12.03
N SER A 22 -2.28 20.18 -10.98
CA SER A 22 -2.75 21.33 -10.20
C SER A 22 -2.87 20.94 -8.72
N LEU A 23 -2.89 21.94 -7.85
CA LEU A 23 -3.10 21.73 -6.42
C LEU A 23 -4.54 21.25 -6.18
N ILE A 24 -4.68 20.12 -5.49
CA ILE A 24 -5.96 19.52 -5.15
C ILE A 24 -6.07 19.30 -3.64
N GLU A 25 -7.29 19.28 -3.12
CA GLU A 25 -7.56 18.82 -1.76
C GLU A 25 -7.97 17.35 -1.80
N LEU A 26 -7.21 16.48 -1.14
CA LEU A 26 -7.46 15.04 -1.13
C LEU A 26 -8.86 14.69 -0.61
N ARG A 27 -9.43 15.48 0.31
CA ARG A 27 -10.76 15.20 0.88
C ARG A 27 -11.90 15.33 -0.11
N THR A 28 -11.81 16.29 -1.03
CA THR A 28 -12.89 16.63 -1.97
C THR A 28 -12.72 15.92 -3.31
N THR A 29 -11.52 15.41 -3.63
CA THR A 29 -11.19 14.85 -4.95
C THR A 29 -11.57 13.37 -5.10
N LEU A 30 -11.92 12.67 -4.01
CA LEU A 30 -12.24 11.24 -3.99
C LEU A 30 -13.58 10.86 -4.65
N THR A 31 -14.30 11.81 -5.24
CA THR A 31 -15.59 11.59 -5.90
C THR A 31 -15.70 12.23 -7.29
N GLY A 32 -14.57 12.66 -7.87
CA GLY A 32 -14.54 13.41 -9.12
C GLY A 32 -13.52 12.92 -10.15
N SER A 33 -13.14 13.82 -11.04
CA SER A 33 -12.00 13.64 -11.95
C SER A 33 -10.85 14.55 -11.57
N LEU A 34 -9.62 14.14 -11.91
CA LEU A 34 -8.43 14.95 -11.70
C LEU A 34 -7.54 14.91 -12.94
N LYS A 35 -6.79 15.98 -13.19
CA LYS A 35 -5.77 15.99 -14.24
C LYS A 35 -4.45 15.53 -13.65
N GLY A 36 -3.88 14.48 -14.25
CA GLY A 36 -2.64 13.87 -13.82
C GLY A 36 -1.59 13.80 -14.92
N ILE A 37 -0.36 13.52 -14.50
CA ILE A 37 0.77 13.17 -15.36
C ILE A 37 1.50 11.99 -14.72
N LEU A 38 2.02 11.08 -15.55
CA LEU A 38 2.84 9.98 -15.07
C LEU A 38 4.26 10.47 -14.83
N GLN A 39 4.87 9.94 -13.77
CA GLN A 39 6.27 10.15 -13.44
C GLN A 39 6.92 8.80 -13.17
N GLU A 40 8.18 8.67 -13.55
CA GLU A 40 9.01 7.53 -13.19
C GLU A 40 9.99 7.98 -12.11
N ARG A 41 10.05 7.21 -11.02
CA ARG A 41 11.00 7.41 -9.94
C ARG A 41 12.24 6.56 -10.19
N PHE A 42 13.37 7.23 -10.33
CA PHE A 42 14.69 6.64 -10.49
C PHE A 42 15.40 6.52 -9.13
N GLU A 43 16.57 5.87 -9.15
CA GLU A 43 17.46 5.83 -7.99
C GLU A 43 17.75 7.24 -7.45
N HIS A 44 17.98 7.34 -6.13
CA HIS A 44 18.19 8.60 -5.41
C HIS A 44 16.97 9.54 -5.36
N GLY A 45 15.77 9.04 -5.71
CA GLY A 45 14.52 9.80 -5.56
C GLY A 45 14.30 10.85 -6.64
N VAL A 46 15.00 10.77 -7.77
CA VAL A 46 14.75 11.63 -8.93
C VAL A 46 13.47 11.18 -9.61
N GLU A 47 12.51 12.08 -9.79
CA GLU A 47 11.23 11.82 -10.43
C GLU A 47 11.13 12.61 -11.74
N LEU A 48 10.98 11.92 -12.87
CA LEU A 48 10.85 12.57 -14.18
C LEU A 48 9.46 12.30 -14.78
N PRO A 49 8.77 13.35 -15.28
CA PRO A 49 7.51 13.16 -15.97
C PRO A 49 7.72 12.49 -17.33
N PHE A 50 6.81 11.61 -17.70
CA PHE A 50 6.76 11.02 -19.02
C PHE A 50 5.31 10.94 -19.53
N GLY A 51 5.18 10.94 -20.85
CA GLY A 51 3.87 11.00 -21.52
C GLY A 51 3.20 12.37 -21.43
N SER A 52 1.97 12.43 -21.94
CA SER A 52 1.15 13.65 -21.92
C SER A 52 0.20 13.66 -20.71
N PRO A 53 -0.16 14.84 -20.17
CA PRO A 53 -1.19 14.95 -19.15
C PRO A 53 -2.52 14.32 -19.60
N PHE A 54 -3.22 13.71 -18.66
CA PHE A 54 -4.49 13.02 -18.91
C PHE A 54 -5.48 13.27 -17.77
N GLU A 55 -6.75 12.98 -18.04
CA GLU A 55 -7.80 13.03 -17.04
C GLU A 55 -8.01 11.65 -16.43
N VAL A 56 -7.99 11.59 -15.10
CA VAL A 56 -8.35 10.42 -14.31
C VAL A 56 -9.81 10.59 -13.89
N THR A 57 -10.67 9.65 -14.29
CA THR A 57 -12.10 9.66 -14.02
C THR A 57 -12.52 8.39 -13.28
N ASN A 58 -13.72 8.37 -12.70
CA ASN A 58 -14.26 7.19 -11.98
C ASN A 58 -13.35 6.76 -10.82
N VAL A 59 -12.83 7.74 -10.07
CA VAL A 59 -12.02 7.48 -8.88
C VAL A 59 -12.91 6.87 -7.80
N GLN A 60 -12.47 5.73 -7.26
CA GLN A 60 -13.13 5.05 -6.15
C GLN A 60 -12.13 4.88 -5.01
N ALA A 61 -12.48 5.39 -3.83
CA ALA A 61 -11.65 5.27 -2.64
C ALA A 61 -11.87 3.90 -1.98
N ILE A 62 -10.89 3.00 -2.09
CA ILE A 62 -10.91 1.69 -1.40
C ILE A 62 -10.60 1.90 0.09
N LYS A 63 -9.50 2.60 0.38
CA LYS A 63 -9.12 3.04 1.72
C LYS A 63 -8.79 4.53 1.69
N ASN A 64 -9.29 5.25 2.66
CA ASN A 64 -8.96 6.64 2.91
C ASN A 64 -8.85 6.77 4.42
N ASN A 65 -7.63 6.81 4.93
CA ASN A 65 -7.34 6.91 6.36
C ASN A 65 -6.65 8.23 6.68
N ARG A 66 -6.91 8.80 7.85
CA ARG A 66 -6.21 9.99 8.34
C ARG A 66 -4.91 9.59 9.01
N LEU A 67 -3.85 10.29 8.64
CA LEU A 67 -2.49 10.11 9.19
C LEU A 67 -2.07 11.27 10.10
N ASP A 68 -2.99 12.18 10.46
CA ASP A 68 -2.71 13.20 11.46
C ASP A 68 -2.42 12.53 12.80
N SER A 69 -1.49 13.07 13.60
CA SER A 69 -1.01 12.46 14.85
C SER A 69 -2.10 12.05 15.84
N LYS A 70 -3.24 12.75 15.88
CA LYS A 70 -4.38 12.42 16.74
C LYS A 70 -5.17 11.16 16.33
N TYR A 71 -4.95 10.65 15.12
CA TYR A 71 -5.58 9.44 14.60
C TYR A 71 -4.59 8.26 14.53
N LEU A 72 -3.33 8.47 14.88
CA LEU A 72 -2.32 7.42 14.95
C LEU A 72 -2.39 6.72 16.31
N ASP A 73 -2.08 5.44 16.31
CA ASP A 73 -1.85 4.64 17.51
C ASP A 73 -0.61 5.13 18.25
N VAL A 74 -0.61 4.95 19.58
CA VAL A 74 0.48 5.42 20.45
C VAL A 74 1.71 4.51 20.33
N SER A 75 1.51 3.23 20.01
CA SER A 75 2.56 2.22 19.93
C SER A 75 2.37 1.33 18.71
N TYR A 76 3.48 0.80 18.19
CA TYR A 76 3.47 -0.22 17.15
C TYR A 76 2.62 -1.41 17.58
N SER A 77 1.87 -1.97 16.64
CA SER A 77 1.30 -3.31 16.78
C SER A 77 2.44 -4.34 16.78
N ASP A 78 2.27 -5.45 17.48
CA ASP A 78 3.19 -6.58 17.33
C ASP A 78 3.04 -7.24 15.97
N ASP A 79 1.85 -7.22 15.38
CA ASP A 79 1.58 -7.76 14.05
C ASP A 79 1.74 -6.67 12.99
N MET A 80 2.34 -7.02 11.84
CA MET A 80 2.46 -6.14 10.68
C MET A 80 1.32 -6.39 9.69
N TYR A 81 0.51 -5.36 9.43
CA TYR A 81 -0.70 -5.46 8.61
C TYR A 81 -0.58 -4.70 7.29
N PHE A 82 -1.21 -5.26 6.25
CA PHE A 82 -1.25 -4.72 4.89
C PHE A 82 -2.70 -4.70 4.40
N TYR A 83 -3.02 -3.73 3.56
CA TYR A 83 -4.16 -3.83 2.67
C TYR A 83 -3.78 -4.71 1.48
N LEU A 84 -4.69 -5.61 1.08
CA LEU A 84 -4.63 -6.35 -0.19
C LEU A 84 -5.89 -6.03 -0.99
N TYR A 85 -5.71 -5.52 -2.20
CA TYR A 85 -6.79 -5.01 -3.03
C TYR A 85 -6.52 -5.21 -4.53
N GLY A 86 -7.55 -5.01 -5.35
CA GLY A 86 -7.45 -5.05 -6.80
C GLY A 86 -8.52 -5.96 -7.42
N THR A 87 -8.15 -6.67 -8.48
CA THR A 87 -8.99 -7.69 -9.13
C THR A 87 -8.37 -9.08 -8.92
N PRO A 88 -9.11 -10.17 -9.19
CA PRO A 88 -8.53 -11.51 -9.14
C PRO A 88 -7.27 -11.67 -9.99
N GLU A 89 -7.19 -10.97 -11.13
CA GLU A 89 -6.08 -11.00 -12.07
C GLU A 89 -4.93 -10.07 -11.67
N GLN A 90 -5.21 -8.96 -10.97
CA GLN A 90 -4.23 -7.93 -10.63
C GLN A 90 -4.41 -7.49 -9.18
N GLN A 91 -3.53 -8.01 -8.31
CA GLN A 91 -3.60 -7.78 -6.88
C GLN A 91 -2.42 -6.92 -6.42
N HIS A 92 -2.66 -6.07 -5.43
CA HIS A 92 -1.70 -5.09 -4.92
C HIS A 92 -1.71 -5.12 -3.39
N ILE A 93 -0.57 -4.82 -2.77
CA ILE A 93 -0.48 -4.65 -1.33
C ILE A 93 0.10 -3.30 -0.93
N GLU A 94 -0.39 -2.78 0.19
CA GLU A 94 0.08 -1.52 0.81
C GLU A 94 0.14 -1.69 2.32
N HIS A 95 1.23 -1.29 2.95
CA HIS A 95 1.38 -1.32 4.41
C HIS A 95 0.38 -0.37 5.10
N ILE A 96 -0.28 -0.84 6.16
CA ILE A 96 -1.22 -0.01 6.92
C ILE A 96 -0.44 0.89 7.88
N LEU A 97 -0.46 2.20 7.63
CA LEU A 97 0.24 3.19 8.45
C LEU A 97 -0.62 3.58 9.65
N VAL A 98 -0.38 2.94 10.80
CA VAL A 98 -1.13 3.21 12.05
C VAL A 98 -0.35 4.04 13.06
N VAL A 99 0.96 4.22 12.89
CA VAL A 99 1.86 4.88 13.86
C VAL A 99 2.81 5.86 13.19
N SER A 100 3.34 6.81 13.96
CA SER A 100 4.39 7.72 13.49
C SER A 100 5.71 6.97 13.26
N LYS A 101 6.58 7.48 12.38
CA LYS A 101 7.87 6.86 12.00
C LYS A 101 7.69 5.46 11.37
N SER A 102 6.63 5.34 10.57
CA SER A 102 6.37 4.14 9.79
C SER A 102 7.07 4.21 8.43
N VAL A 103 7.05 3.09 7.71
CA VAL A 103 7.62 2.95 6.37
C VAL A 103 6.49 2.63 5.40
N GLN A 104 6.44 3.33 4.28
CA GLN A 104 5.53 2.98 3.20
C GLN A 104 6.11 1.77 2.46
N LEU A 105 5.42 0.63 2.51
CA LEU A 105 5.78 -0.57 1.75
C LEU A 105 4.63 -0.90 0.81
N SER A 106 4.93 -0.95 -0.48
CA SER A 106 3.95 -1.16 -1.54
C SER A 106 4.48 -2.13 -2.58
N SER A 107 3.64 -3.06 -3.02
CA SER A 107 4.00 -3.96 -4.12
C SER A 107 2.82 -4.19 -5.04
N HIS A 108 3.09 -4.18 -6.34
CA HIS A 108 2.08 -4.38 -7.37
C HIS A 108 2.19 -5.78 -7.97
N GLN A 109 1.08 -6.32 -8.47
CA GLN A 109 1.03 -7.63 -9.13
C GLN A 109 1.56 -8.75 -8.22
N VAL A 110 1.08 -8.78 -6.98
CA VAL A 110 1.41 -9.87 -6.05
C VAL A 110 0.70 -11.15 -6.48
N SER A 111 1.31 -12.31 -6.17
CA SER A 111 0.66 -13.61 -6.36
C SER A 111 0.38 -14.29 -5.03
N LEU A 112 -0.78 -14.95 -4.94
CA LEU A 112 -1.23 -15.65 -3.75
C LEU A 112 -1.29 -17.16 -4.00
N GLU A 113 -0.74 -17.92 -3.05
CA GLU A 113 -0.93 -19.35 -2.93
C GLU A 113 -1.70 -19.63 -1.62
N LEU A 114 -3.01 -19.78 -1.73
CA LEU A 114 -3.89 -20.02 -0.58
C LEU A 114 -3.98 -21.51 -0.28
N ASN A 115 -3.72 -21.89 0.97
CA ASN A 115 -3.80 -23.28 1.43
C ASN A 115 -5.20 -23.60 1.99
N GLU A 116 -5.85 -22.60 2.59
CA GLU A 116 -7.18 -22.72 3.15
C GLU A 116 -7.98 -21.43 2.92
N GLY A 117 -9.29 -21.57 2.76
CA GLY A 117 -10.19 -20.45 2.51
C GLY A 117 -10.07 -19.89 1.09
N SER A 118 -10.71 -18.75 0.86
CA SER A 118 -10.73 -18.07 -0.44
C SER A 118 -11.00 -16.59 -0.27
N ILE A 119 -10.50 -15.78 -1.19
CA ILE A 119 -10.77 -14.34 -1.27
C ILE A 119 -11.63 -14.12 -2.51
N SER A 120 -12.81 -13.53 -2.34
CA SER A 120 -13.70 -13.23 -3.47
C SER A 120 -13.26 -11.96 -4.22
N ALA A 121 -13.80 -11.75 -5.42
CA ALA A 121 -13.58 -10.51 -6.17
C ALA A 121 -14.14 -9.29 -5.41
N GLU A 122 -15.23 -9.44 -4.66
CA GLU A 122 -15.80 -8.40 -3.82
C GLU A 122 -14.87 -8.06 -2.65
N ASP A 123 -14.27 -9.08 -2.01
CA ASP A 123 -13.28 -8.89 -0.96
C ASP A 123 -12.07 -8.07 -1.47
N LEU A 124 -11.55 -8.39 -2.66
CA LEU A 124 -10.44 -7.64 -3.29
C LEU A 124 -10.84 -6.20 -3.68
N ALA A 125 -12.07 -6.01 -4.17
CA ALA A 125 -12.57 -4.68 -4.54
C ALA A 125 -12.72 -3.75 -3.33
N GLN A 126 -13.08 -4.30 -2.16
CA GLN A 126 -13.20 -3.54 -0.90
C GLN A 126 -11.87 -3.39 -0.14
N GLY A 127 -10.87 -4.19 -0.49
CA GLY A 127 -9.59 -4.26 0.18
C GLY A 127 -9.68 -5.02 1.51
N VAL A 128 -9.06 -6.20 1.55
CA VAL A 128 -8.93 -7.03 2.75
C VAL A 128 -7.69 -6.68 3.55
N ILE A 129 -7.63 -7.15 4.79
CA ILE A 129 -6.48 -7.03 5.67
C ILE A 129 -5.65 -8.30 5.59
N VAL A 130 -4.34 -8.14 5.42
CA VAL A 130 -3.36 -9.21 5.40
C VAL A 130 -2.41 -9.01 6.56
N ARG A 131 -2.25 -10.03 7.40
CA ARG A 131 -1.18 -10.09 8.40
C ARG A 131 -0.02 -10.90 7.84
N MET A 132 1.21 -10.38 7.93
CA MET A 132 2.41 -11.16 7.68
C MET A 132 2.81 -11.94 8.94
N ASP A 133 2.57 -13.25 8.95
CA ASP A 133 2.60 -14.08 10.17
C ASP A 133 3.99 -14.21 10.82
N ARG A 134 5.06 -13.92 10.06
CA ARG A 134 6.46 -14.07 10.51
C ARG A 134 7.13 -12.74 10.83
N LEU A 135 6.41 -11.62 10.70
CA LEU A 135 6.98 -10.29 10.86
C LEU A 135 6.34 -9.59 12.04
N ARG A 136 7.20 -8.96 12.85
CA ARG A 136 6.80 -8.13 13.97
C ARG A 136 7.10 -6.68 13.64
N GLU A 137 6.06 -5.85 13.56
CA GLU A 137 6.23 -4.45 13.15
C GLU A 137 7.11 -3.69 14.14
N SER A 138 6.94 -3.94 15.44
CA SER A 138 7.79 -3.42 16.51
C SER A 138 9.28 -3.81 16.44
N VAL A 139 9.63 -4.85 15.66
CA VAL A 139 11.03 -5.27 15.41
C VAL A 139 11.57 -4.65 14.12
N VAL A 140 10.71 -4.40 13.14
CA VAL A 140 11.08 -3.80 11.85
C VAL A 140 11.22 -2.28 11.97
N LEU A 141 10.34 -1.64 12.75
CA LEU A 141 10.25 -0.19 12.83
C LEU A 141 10.90 0.40 14.10
N PRO A 142 11.45 1.62 14.03
CA PRO A 142 11.58 2.45 12.82
C PRO A 142 12.65 1.91 11.85
N VAL A 143 12.41 2.06 10.54
CA VAL A 143 13.40 1.71 9.53
C VAL A 143 14.39 2.86 9.39
N ILE A 144 15.68 2.56 9.53
CA ILE A 144 16.74 3.55 9.35
C ILE A 144 17.03 3.68 7.84
N PRO A 145 16.91 4.87 7.23
CA PRO A 145 17.33 5.11 5.85
C PRO A 145 18.82 4.75 5.67
N LEU A 146 19.27 4.13 4.57
CA LEU A 146 18.63 3.87 3.28
C LEU A 146 18.15 2.41 3.14
N HIS A 147 17.84 1.74 4.25
CA HIS A 147 17.65 0.29 4.25
C HIS A 147 16.18 -0.09 4.00
N THR A 148 15.84 -0.37 2.74
CA THR A 148 14.63 -1.15 2.44
C THR A 148 14.68 -2.45 3.25
N PRO A 149 13.63 -2.79 4.04
CA PRO A 149 13.63 -4.02 4.79
C PRO A 149 13.81 -5.22 3.86
N ALA A 150 14.80 -6.07 4.13
CA ALA A 150 15.17 -7.17 3.22
C ALA A 150 14.01 -8.14 2.93
N PHE A 151 13.06 -8.27 3.86
CA PHE A 151 11.86 -9.07 3.68
C PHE A 151 10.91 -8.52 2.61
N PHE A 152 11.03 -7.24 2.26
CA PHE A 152 10.18 -6.53 1.31
C PHE A 152 10.93 -6.23 0.01
N SER A 153 11.31 -7.29 -0.69
CA SER A 153 12.03 -7.24 -1.96
C SER A 153 11.27 -8.01 -3.05
N ALA A 154 11.54 -7.69 -4.32
CA ALA A 154 10.86 -8.31 -5.46
C ALA A 154 10.97 -9.84 -5.42
N GLY A 155 9.83 -10.52 -5.61
CA GLY A 155 9.76 -11.98 -5.60
C GLY A 155 9.89 -12.64 -4.23
N SER A 156 10.06 -11.88 -3.14
CA SER A 156 10.09 -12.42 -1.78
C SER A 156 8.73 -13.01 -1.39
N GLU A 157 8.77 -14.07 -0.59
CA GLU A 157 7.58 -14.82 -0.17
C GLU A 157 7.35 -14.67 1.33
N GLN A 158 6.11 -14.36 1.70
CA GLN A 158 5.69 -14.17 3.09
C GLN A 158 4.50 -15.06 3.42
N LYS A 159 4.55 -15.71 4.59
CA LYS A 159 3.38 -16.42 5.10
C LYS A 159 2.34 -15.41 5.58
N ILE A 160 1.09 -15.59 5.18
CA ILE A 160 0.02 -14.66 5.47
C ILE A 160 -1.24 -15.31 6.03
N THR A 161 -1.95 -14.51 6.83
CA THR A 161 -3.34 -14.73 7.20
C THR A 161 -4.18 -13.53 6.73
N VAL A 162 -5.36 -13.80 6.15
CA VAL A 162 -6.22 -12.80 5.53
C VAL A 162 -7.53 -12.67 6.30
N PHE A 163 -7.98 -11.44 6.48
CA PHE A 163 -9.19 -11.06 7.22
C PHE A 163 -9.99 -10.05 6.40
N ARG A 164 -11.32 -10.07 6.51
CA ARG A 164 -12.10 -8.91 6.08
C ARG A 164 -11.80 -7.73 7.01
N ASP A 165 -11.76 -6.53 6.45
CA ASP A 165 -11.64 -5.32 7.25
C ASP A 165 -12.88 -5.20 8.17
N PRO A 166 -12.71 -5.24 9.50
CA PRO A 166 -13.82 -5.15 10.45
C PRO A 166 -14.37 -3.71 10.58
N HIS A 167 -13.76 -2.74 9.90
CA HIS A 167 -14.14 -1.34 10.01
C HIS A 167 -15.06 -0.88 8.90
N ALA A 168 -15.97 0.03 9.25
CA ALA A 168 -16.79 0.73 8.27
C ALA A 168 -15.89 1.67 7.42
N PRO A 169 -16.25 1.90 6.14
CA PRO A 169 -15.56 2.88 5.30
C PRO A 169 -15.49 4.24 6.00
N GLY A 170 -14.28 4.79 6.14
CA GLY A 170 -14.05 6.09 6.78
C GLY A 170 -13.89 6.06 8.31
N ARG A 171 -13.81 4.88 8.94
CA ARG A 171 -13.27 4.81 10.31
C ARG A 171 -11.77 5.11 10.27
N TYR A 172 -11.34 5.99 11.17
CA TYR A 172 -9.95 6.36 11.38
C TYR A 172 -9.51 5.89 12.77
N GLY A 173 -8.20 5.79 12.98
CA GLY A 173 -7.65 5.47 14.30
C GLY A 173 -7.87 6.58 15.34
N PRO A 174 -7.33 6.41 16.56
CA PRO A 174 -6.55 5.26 17.00
C PRO A 174 -7.41 3.99 17.24
N GLY A 175 -6.76 2.86 17.44
CA GLY A 175 -7.36 1.56 17.77
C GLY A 175 -7.83 0.77 16.56
N LEU A 176 -7.17 0.90 15.40
CA LEU A 176 -7.51 0.10 14.22
C LEU A 176 -7.02 -1.35 14.37
N THR A 177 -5.78 -1.53 14.85
CA THR A 177 -5.12 -2.84 14.91
C THR A 177 -5.74 -3.82 15.90
N GLU A 178 -6.33 -3.33 17.00
CA GLU A 178 -7.00 -4.16 18.01
C GLU A 178 -8.15 -5.00 17.41
N ALA A 179 -8.90 -4.41 16.46
CA ALA A 179 -9.98 -5.11 15.78
C ALA A 179 -9.45 -6.15 14.79
N TYR A 180 -8.29 -5.93 14.18
CA TYR A 180 -7.67 -6.89 13.27
C TYR A 180 -7.20 -8.14 14.03
N ALA A 181 -6.60 -7.96 15.21
CA ALA A 181 -6.12 -9.05 16.04
C ALA A 181 -7.22 -10.03 16.49
N SER A 182 -8.46 -9.55 16.58
CA SER A 182 -9.64 -10.34 16.96
C SER A 182 -10.52 -10.76 15.77
N ALA A 183 -10.18 -10.36 14.54
CA ALA A 183 -10.93 -10.70 13.35
C ALA A 183 -10.81 -12.20 13.00
N SER A 184 -11.88 -12.77 12.47
CA SER A 184 -11.87 -14.16 11.98
C SER A 184 -11.18 -14.23 10.62
N ALA A 185 -10.21 -15.14 10.49
CA ALA A 185 -9.51 -15.37 9.23
C ALA A 185 -10.48 -15.92 8.17
N ILE A 186 -10.36 -15.42 6.94
CA ILE A 186 -11.10 -15.90 5.77
C ILE A 186 -10.25 -16.76 4.85
N ALA A 187 -8.92 -16.60 4.91
CA ALA A 187 -7.96 -17.40 4.16
C ALA A 187 -6.57 -17.36 4.81
N ASN A 188 -5.73 -18.34 4.48
CA ASN A 188 -4.30 -18.31 4.80
C ASN A 188 -3.48 -18.91 3.65
N GLY A 189 -2.20 -18.55 3.60
CA GLY A 189 -1.36 -18.93 2.48
C GLY A 189 0.01 -18.26 2.47
N THR A 190 0.56 -18.16 1.27
CA THR A 190 1.78 -17.41 0.97
C THR A 190 1.47 -16.31 -0.02
N ILE A 191 2.02 -15.12 0.22
CA ILE A 191 2.05 -14.04 -0.75
C ILE A 191 3.46 -13.92 -1.30
N LYS A 192 3.58 -13.75 -2.62
CA LYS A 192 4.83 -13.40 -3.28
C LYS A 192 4.74 -11.97 -3.81
N LEU A 193 5.73 -11.16 -3.46
CA LEU A 193 5.81 -9.78 -3.95
C LEU A 193 6.10 -9.75 -5.44
N GLY A 194 5.47 -8.82 -6.16
CA GLY A 194 5.70 -8.66 -7.59
C GLY A 194 7.06 -8.03 -7.89
N SER A 195 7.32 -7.76 -9.17
CA SER A 195 8.58 -7.18 -9.63
C SER A 195 8.81 -5.76 -9.10
N MET A 196 7.72 -5.01 -8.86
CA MET A 196 7.79 -3.71 -8.20
C MET A 196 7.50 -3.89 -6.70
N ALA A 197 8.52 -3.70 -5.88
CA ALA A 197 8.42 -3.60 -4.43
C ALA A 197 9.11 -2.30 -4.00
N ASN A 198 8.30 -1.31 -3.59
CA ASN A 198 8.76 0.01 -3.20
C ASN A 198 8.72 0.17 -1.68
N ALA A 199 9.78 0.72 -1.12
CA ALA A 199 9.91 1.06 0.29
C ALA A 199 10.37 2.51 0.44
N ASP A 200 9.57 3.30 1.16
CA ASP A 200 9.84 4.73 1.39
C ASP A 200 9.66 5.05 2.87
N SER A 201 10.76 5.38 3.55
CA SER A 201 10.77 5.78 4.96
C SER A 201 10.50 7.29 5.16
N GLY A 202 10.00 7.99 4.13
CA GLY A 202 9.76 9.43 4.09
C GLY A 202 8.81 10.02 5.14
N SER A 203 8.27 9.21 6.07
CA SER A 203 7.64 9.72 7.29
C SER A 203 8.65 10.39 8.25
N GLU A 204 9.94 10.29 7.97
CA GLU A 204 11.06 10.87 8.72
C GLU A 204 11.53 12.26 8.24
N ARG A 205 10.70 13.08 7.55
CA ARG A 205 11.14 14.46 7.31
C ARG A 205 11.31 15.18 8.65
N GLU A 206 12.56 15.27 9.12
CA GLU A 206 12.96 16.20 10.16
C GLU A 206 12.49 17.60 9.73
N PRO A 207 11.94 18.41 10.66
CA PRO A 207 11.55 19.76 10.33
C PRO A 207 12.76 20.48 9.75
N ILE A 208 12.60 21.02 8.55
CA ILE A 208 13.58 21.94 7.97
C ILE A 208 13.62 23.14 8.92
N ALA A 209 14.74 23.31 9.61
CA ALA A 209 14.99 24.43 10.53
C ALA A 209 15.15 25.75 9.77
#